data_AF-A0A3D4U687-F1
#
_entry.id   AF-A0A3D4U687-F1
#
_cell.length_a   1.000
_cell.length_b   1.000
_cell.length_c   1.000
_cell.angle_alpha   90.00
_cell.angle_beta   90.00
_cell.angle_gamma   90.00
#
_symmetry.space_group_name_H-M   'P 1'
#
loop_
_entity.id
_entity.type
_entity.pdbx_description
1 polymer ?
#
loop_
_entity_poly.entity_id
_entity_poly.type
_entity_poly.pdbx_seq_one_letter_code
_entity_poly.pdbx_strand_id
1 'polypeptide(L)'
;FSTFVDVPGAITGMNVELRAEVEHIGFELLSETLLLQQVVIQFFVKITETVQLNLNLGTGPLLKVEEVRGENVTQTLVENEILLDRPSIKIREIVAQVRDVTAEAILGKVIVQGIVHKQIFYIGTDNLEYHQAENVPFSFFVDIPGAAADRNIHVRPFIEHISFHLLDERTLEQKVVLETFVKVTETVQIRVAEIIVSPYVSPYVSPYICNNITNTNANCSANLSL
;
A
#
# COMPACT_ATOMS: atom_id res chain seq x y z
N PHE A 1 4.64 -1.37 19.04
CA PHE A 1 3.64 -0.34 19.38
C PHE A 1 2.79 -0.08 18.14
N SER A 2 1.55 0.37 18.29
CA SER A 2 0.72 0.93 17.23
C SER A 2 0.33 2.36 17.62
N THR A 3 0.31 3.27 16.66
CA THR A 3 -0.12 4.67 16.87
C THR A 3 -1.04 5.09 15.73
N PHE A 4 -1.85 6.09 15.97
CA PHE A 4 -2.76 6.66 14.98
C PHE A 4 -2.32 8.09 14.66
N VAL A 5 -2.33 8.45 13.38
CA VAL A 5 -2.11 9.82 12.91
C VAL A 5 -3.38 10.24 12.18
N ASP A 6 -4.12 11.17 12.77
CA ASP A 6 -5.31 11.72 12.14
C ASP A 6 -4.89 12.65 11.00
N VAL A 7 -5.18 12.25 9.76
CA VAL A 7 -5.04 13.10 8.57
C VAL A 7 -6.43 13.36 8.00
N PRO A 8 -7.01 14.53 8.24
CA PRO A 8 -8.42 14.67 7.87
C PRO A 8 -8.63 14.96 6.40
N GLY A 9 -9.79 14.53 5.91
CA GLY A 9 -10.01 14.34 4.49
C GLY A 9 -9.44 13.02 3.95
N ALA A 10 -8.70 12.24 4.75
CA ALA A 10 -8.29 10.90 4.35
C ALA A 10 -9.51 9.99 4.24
N ILE A 11 -9.66 9.38 3.08
CA ILE A 11 -10.64 8.33 2.80
C ILE A 11 -9.91 7.09 2.31
N THR A 12 -10.59 5.94 2.42
CA THR A 12 -10.09 4.66 1.90
C THR A 12 -9.72 4.79 0.42
N GLY A 13 -8.52 4.32 0.07
CA GLY A 13 -8.02 4.31 -1.32
C GLY A 13 -7.15 5.50 -1.71
N MET A 14 -7.02 6.54 -0.86
CA MET A 14 -6.04 7.60 -1.08
C MET A 14 -4.60 7.08 -0.96
N ASN A 15 -3.68 7.71 -1.69
CA ASN A 15 -2.26 7.38 -1.60
C ASN A 15 -1.69 7.90 -0.28
N VAL A 16 -0.89 7.07 0.39
CA VAL A 16 -0.25 7.40 1.66
C VAL A 16 1.25 7.44 1.47
N GLU A 17 1.86 8.56 1.81
CA GLU A 17 3.30 8.69 1.96
C GLU A 17 3.63 8.84 3.45
N LEU A 18 4.31 7.84 4.02
CA LEU A 18 4.75 7.82 5.41
C LEU A 18 6.26 7.97 5.46
N ARG A 19 6.75 8.92 6.25
CA ARG A 19 8.15 9.02 6.65
C ARG A 19 8.21 8.98 8.16
N ALA A 20 9.04 8.10 8.70
CA ALA A 20 9.25 7.97 10.14
C ALA A 20 10.74 8.19 10.42
N GLU A 21 11.05 9.08 11.35
CA GLU A 21 12.41 9.41 11.74
C GLU A 21 12.53 9.34 13.26
N VAL A 22 13.63 8.78 13.76
CA VAL A 22 13.91 8.79 15.20
C VAL A 22 14.34 10.20 15.57
N GLU A 23 13.48 10.92 16.29
CA GLU A 23 13.75 12.28 16.74
C GLU A 23 14.72 12.27 17.92
N HIS A 24 14.55 11.31 18.84
CA HIS A 24 15.38 11.21 20.04
C HIS A 24 15.46 9.78 20.58
N ILE A 25 16.63 9.42 21.13
CA ILE A 25 16.82 8.21 21.95
C ILE A 25 17.40 8.65 23.30
N GLY A 26 16.58 8.59 24.34
CA GLY A 26 17.01 8.68 25.73
C GLY A 26 17.24 7.28 26.29
N PHE A 27 18.20 7.14 27.20
CA PHE A 27 18.38 5.90 27.94
C PHE A 27 18.92 6.17 29.35
N GLU A 28 18.55 5.30 30.28
CA GLU A 28 18.97 5.35 31.68
C GLU A 28 19.30 3.93 32.15
N LEU A 29 20.49 3.71 32.68
CA LEU A 29 20.88 2.42 33.24
C LEU A 29 20.35 2.32 34.68
N LEU A 30 19.38 1.44 34.91
CA LEU A 30 18.74 1.24 36.20
C LEU A 30 19.52 0.24 37.09
N SER A 31 20.26 -0.69 36.49
CA SER A 31 21.19 -1.60 37.17
C SER A 31 22.26 -2.12 36.19
N GLU A 32 23.22 -2.93 36.64
CA GLU A 32 24.27 -3.51 35.77
C GLU A 32 23.72 -4.26 34.54
N THR A 33 22.47 -4.71 34.59
CA THR A 33 21.82 -5.49 33.52
C THR A 33 20.48 -4.94 33.05
N LEU A 34 20.02 -3.80 33.59
CA LEU A 34 18.71 -3.23 33.29
C LEU A 34 18.84 -1.82 32.71
N LEU A 35 18.48 -1.66 31.44
CA LEU A 35 18.48 -0.38 30.72
C LEU A 35 17.03 0.05 30.46
N LEU A 36 16.67 1.26 30.88
CA LEU A 36 15.48 1.96 30.44
C LEU A 36 15.80 2.71 29.15
N GLN A 37 15.00 2.55 28.11
CA GLN A 37 15.18 3.25 26.84
C GLN A 37 13.89 3.97 26.47
N GLN A 38 14.01 5.24 26.09
CA GLN A 38 12.95 6.11 25.61
C GLN A 38 13.26 6.49 24.17
N VAL A 39 12.42 6.09 23.22
CA VAL A 39 12.60 6.44 21.81
C VAL A 39 11.43 7.32 21.38
N VAL A 40 11.73 8.53 20.94
CA VAL A 40 10.77 9.44 20.32
C VAL A 40 10.89 9.30 18.81
N ILE A 41 9.77 9.02 18.16
CA ILE A 41 9.69 8.82 16.71
C ILE A 41 8.75 9.88 16.16
N GLN A 42 9.25 10.69 15.22
CA GLN A 42 8.46 11.64 14.48
C GLN A 42 7.89 10.96 13.24
N PHE A 43 6.59 11.13 13.00
CA PHE A 43 5.91 10.64 11.82
C PHE A 43 5.46 11.82 10.96
N PHE A 44 5.86 11.82 9.68
CA PHE A 44 5.30 12.67 8.64
C PHE A 44 4.40 11.83 7.75
N VAL A 45 3.11 12.15 7.73
CA VAL A 45 2.11 11.45 6.92
C VAL A 45 1.55 12.45 5.91
N LYS A 46 1.60 12.09 4.63
CA LYS A 46 0.98 12.84 3.55
C LYS A 46 -0.01 11.96 2.82
N ILE A 47 -1.23 12.45 2.69
CA ILE A 47 -2.31 11.79 1.96
C ILE A 47 -2.53 12.55 0.66
N THR A 48 -2.52 11.83 -0.47
CA THR A 48 -2.82 12.41 -1.78
C THR A 48 -3.84 11.57 -2.53
N GLU A 49 -4.62 12.22 -3.38
CA GLU A 49 -5.49 11.56 -4.34
C GLU A 49 -4.89 11.72 -5.75
N THR A 50 -4.83 10.63 -6.50
CA THR A 50 -4.45 10.70 -7.92
C THR A 50 -5.71 10.94 -8.74
N VAL A 51 -5.80 12.10 -9.38
CA VAL A 51 -6.91 12.44 -10.28
C VAL A 51 -6.53 12.22 -11.74
N GLN A 52 -7.46 11.67 -12.52
CA GLN A 52 -7.33 11.57 -13.97
C GLN A 52 -8.21 12.62 -14.63
N LEU A 53 -7.60 13.48 -15.44
CA LEU A 53 -8.28 14.62 -16.05
C LEU A 53 -8.21 14.52 -17.57
N ASN A 54 -9.30 14.86 -18.24
CA ASN A 54 -9.30 15.08 -19.69
C ASN A 54 -8.81 16.50 -19.94
N LEU A 55 -7.69 16.63 -20.66
CA LEU A 55 -7.05 17.92 -20.91
C LEU A 55 -7.37 18.38 -22.33
N ASN A 56 -7.78 19.64 -22.47
CA ASN A 56 -7.85 20.30 -23.76
C ASN A 56 -6.46 20.78 -24.16
N LEU A 57 -5.97 20.32 -25.31
CA LEU A 57 -4.69 20.75 -25.86
C LEU A 57 -4.79 22.18 -26.40
N GLY A 58 -3.72 22.96 -26.27
CA GLY A 58 -3.71 24.36 -26.68
C GLY A 58 -2.31 24.96 -26.78
N THR A 59 -2.23 26.29 -26.70
CA THR A 59 -0.97 27.05 -26.79
C THR A 59 -0.40 27.49 -25.44
N GLY A 60 -1.04 27.07 -24.35
CA GLY A 60 -0.63 27.43 -22.99
C GLY A 60 0.62 26.71 -22.48
N PRO A 61 0.77 26.57 -21.16
CA PRO A 61 1.98 26.04 -20.55
C PRO A 61 2.21 24.58 -20.96
N LEU A 62 3.49 24.21 -21.05
CA LEU A 62 3.93 22.85 -21.31
C LEU A 62 4.00 22.09 -20.00
N LEU A 63 3.27 20.99 -19.88
CA LEU A 63 3.25 20.14 -18.71
C LEU A 63 3.85 18.78 -19.04
N LYS A 64 4.70 18.27 -18.14
CA LYS A 64 5.11 16.86 -18.13
C LYS A 64 4.09 16.08 -17.33
N VAL A 65 3.38 15.15 -17.97
CA VAL A 65 2.29 14.37 -17.37
C VAL A 65 2.40 12.90 -17.74
N GLU A 66 1.70 12.05 -16.99
CA GLU A 66 1.46 10.66 -17.35
C GLU A 66 0.15 10.57 -18.16
N GLU A 67 0.26 10.34 -19.46
CA GLU A 67 -0.90 10.11 -20.32
C GLU A 67 -1.35 8.65 -20.17
N VAL A 68 -2.61 8.46 -19.80
CA VAL A 68 -3.20 7.11 -19.67
C VAL A 68 -3.41 6.51 -21.05
N ARG A 69 -2.69 5.43 -21.35
CA ARG A 69 -2.80 4.67 -22.61
C ARG A 69 -3.87 3.58 -22.52
N GLY A 70 -4.09 3.05 -21.32
CA GLY A 70 -5.16 2.10 -21.04
C GLY A 70 -5.17 1.70 -19.57
N GLU A 71 -6.31 1.23 -19.09
CA GLU A 71 -6.47 0.67 -17.75
C GLU A 71 -7.50 -0.45 -17.80
N ASN A 72 -7.38 -1.41 -16.89
CA ASN A 72 -8.33 -2.50 -16.75
C ASN A 72 -8.32 -3.05 -15.32
N VAL A 73 -9.43 -3.68 -14.92
CA VAL A 73 -9.56 -4.46 -13.69
C VAL A 73 -9.85 -5.89 -14.08
N THR A 74 -9.11 -6.83 -13.49
CA THR A 74 -9.36 -8.26 -13.68
C THR A 74 -9.44 -8.99 -12.35
N GLN A 75 -10.19 -10.08 -12.31
CA GLN A 75 -10.24 -11.01 -11.19
C GLN A 75 -9.53 -12.32 -11.57
N THR A 76 -8.67 -12.81 -10.69
CA THR A 76 -7.94 -14.07 -10.90
C THR A 76 -8.06 -14.96 -9.66
N LEU A 77 -8.31 -16.26 -9.88
CA LEU A 77 -8.32 -17.27 -8.83
C LEU A 77 -6.92 -17.87 -8.68
N VAL A 78 -6.37 -17.80 -7.48
CA VAL A 78 -5.17 -18.54 -7.07
C VAL A 78 -5.61 -19.68 -6.15
N GLU A 79 -5.52 -20.90 -6.66
CA GLU A 79 -5.92 -22.11 -5.95
C GLU A 79 -4.71 -22.99 -5.69
N ASN A 80 -4.60 -23.48 -4.45
CA ASN A 80 -3.54 -24.41 -4.08
C ASN A 80 -3.91 -25.25 -2.86
N GLU A 81 -3.26 -26.39 -2.72
CA GLU A 81 -3.28 -27.21 -1.51
C GLU A 81 -1.97 -27.04 -0.74
N ILE A 82 -2.04 -27.11 0.58
CA ILE A 82 -0.88 -27.18 1.47
C ILE A 82 -1.02 -28.33 2.46
N LEU A 83 0.11 -28.95 2.77
CA LEU A 83 0.24 -29.90 3.87
C LEU A 83 0.58 -29.14 5.16
N LEU A 84 -0.30 -29.25 6.16
CA LEU A 84 -0.10 -28.66 7.48
C LEU A 84 1.04 -29.36 8.23
N ASP A 85 1.85 -28.56 8.93
CA ASP A 85 2.99 -29.03 9.75
C ASP A 85 2.54 -29.89 10.94
N ARG A 86 1.27 -29.80 11.33
CA ARG A 86 0.64 -30.64 12.35
C ARG A 86 -0.80 -31.00 11.94
N PRO A 87 -1.32 -32.17 12.37
CA PRO A 87 -2.73 -32.50 12.20
C PRO A 87 -3.61 -31.47 12.88
N SER A 88 -4.71 -31.09 12.23
CA SER A 88 -5.64 -30.06 12.65
C SER A 88 -7.07 -30.60 12.67
N ILE A 89 -7.86 -30.07 13.61
CA ILE A 89 -9.30 -30.32 13.67
C ILE A 89 -10.07 -29.22 12.91
N LYS A 90 -9.52 -28.00 12.88
CA LYS A 90 -10.13 -26.86 12.18
C LYS A 90 -9.12 -25.78 11.85
N ILE A 91 -9.41 -25.03 10.78
CA ILE A 91 -8.77 -23.76 10.47
C ILE A 91 -9.51 -22.64 11.18
N ARG A 92 -8.78 -21.76 11.85
CA ARG A 92 -9.35 -20.58 12.53
C ARG A 92 -9.45 -19.41 11.55
N GLU A 93 -8.36 -19.12 10.87
CA GLU A 93 -8.24 -17.94 10.01
C GLU A 93 -7.07 -18.11 9.04
N ILE A 94 -7.18 -17.50 7.85
CA ILE A 94 -6.07 -17.31 6.94
C ILE A 94 -5.94 -15.80 6.70
N VAL A 95 -4.81 -15.23 7.10
CA VAL A 95 -4.48 -13.83 6.82
C VAL A 95 -3.52 -13.80 5.64
N ALA A 96 -3.86 -13.06 4.60
CA ALA A 96 -3.04 -13.00 3.39
C ALA A 96 -2.69 -11.57 2.99
N GLN A 97 -1.58 -11.43 2.28
CA GLN A 97 -1.14 -10.18 1.66
C GLN A 97 -0.42 -10.49 0.36
N VAL A 98 -0.53 -9.59 -0.61
CA VAL A 98 0.21 -9.68 -1.87
C VAL A 98 1.56 -9.00 -1.70
N ARG A 99 2.65 -9.68 -2.11
CA ARG A 99 4.03 -9.19 -2.02
C ARG A 99 4.74 -9.36 -3.35
N ASP A 100 5.86 -8.64 -3.49
CA ASP A 100 6.81 -8.78 -4.59
C ASP A 100 6.16 -8.70 -5.97
N VAL A 101 5.23 -7.75 -6.13
CA VAL A 101 4.48 -7.57 -7.36
C VAL A 101 5.37 -6.95 -8.42
N THR A 102 5.50 -7.64 -9.54
CA THR A 102 6.17 -7.14 -10.74
C THR A 102 5.20 -7.13 -11.90
N ALA A 103 5.43 -6.24 -12.86
CA ALA A 103 4.62 -6.15 -14.05
C ALA A 103 5.45 -5.80 -15.28
N GLU A 104 5.10 -6.41 -16.41
CA GLU A 104 5.73 -6.18 -17.70
C GLU A 104 4.67 -5.97 -18.78
N ALA A 105 4.81 -4.91 -19.56
CA ALA A 105 3.90 -4.61 -20.66
C ALA A 105 4.42 -5.24 -21.94
N ILE A 106 3.56 -6.00 -22.59
CA ILE A 106 3.74 -6.52 -23.95
C ILE A 106 2.65 -5.92 -24.84
N LEU A 107 2.68 -6.22 -26.14
CA LEU A 107 1.72 -5.64 -27.08
C LEU A 107 0.27 -6.02 -26.70
N GLY A 108 -0.50 -5.02 -26.25
CA GLY A 108 -1.91 -5.13 -25.88
C GLY A 108 -2.19 -5.86 -24.56
N LYS A 109 -1.16 -6.28 -23.81
CA LYS A 109 -1.32 -7.01 -22.54
C LYS A 109 -0.28 -6.59 -21.50
N VAL A 110 -0.59 -6.82 -20.24
CA VAL A 110 0.36 -6.71 -19.13
C VAL A 110 0.44 -8.05 -18.42
N ILE A 111 1.67 -8.53 -18.20
CA ILE A 111 1.97 -9.69 -17.37
C ILE A 111 2.11 -9.18 -15.95
N VAL A 112 1.34 -9.72 -15.01
CA VAL A 112 1.44 -9.40 -13.59
C VAL A 112 1.89 -10.65 -12.85
N GLN A 113 2.92 -10.51 -12.03
CA GLN A 113 3.49 -11.59 -11.22
C GLN A 113 3.66 -11.13 -9.78
N GLY A 114 3.65 -12.06 -8.85
CA GLY A 114 3.89 -11.77 -7.45
C GLY A 114 3.69 -12.99 -6.57
N ILE A 115 3.64 -12.75 -5.26
CA ILE A 115 3.47 -13.78 -4.24
C ILE A 115 2.28 -13.45 -3.37
N VAL A 116 1.34 -14.39 -3.23
CA VAL A 116 0.37 -14.36 -2.14
C VAL A 116 1.04 -14.98 -0.91
N HIS A 117 1.39 -14.12 0.04
CA HIS A 117 1.93 -14.54 1.33
C HIS A 117 0.79 -14.75 2.33
N LYS A 118 0.66 -15.96 2.86
CA LYS A 118 -0.42 -16.37 3.77
C LYS A 118 0.15 -16.75 5.13
N GLN A 119 -0.61 -16.43 6.17
CA GLN A 119 -0.45 -16.88 7.55
C GLN A 119 -1.69 -17.66 7.93
N ILE A 120 -1.55 -18.97 8.08
CA ILE A 120 -2.63 -19.91 8.36
C ILE A 120 -2.63 -20.20 9.85
N PHE A 121 -3.72 -19.87 10.53
CA PHE A 121 -3.93 -20.16 11.95
C PHE A 121 -4.92 -21.31 12.09
N TYR A 122 -4.55 -22.35 12.83
CA TYR A 122 -5.34 -23.57 12.96
C TYR A 122 -5.22 -24.20 14.35
N ILE A 123 -6.19 -25.05 14.69
CA ILE A 123 -6.22 -25.77 15.97
C ILE A 123 -5.82 -27.22 15.73
N GLY A 124 -4.79 -27.66 16.45
CA GLY A 124 -4.28 -29.03 16.38
C GLY A 124 -5.19 -30.06 17.05
N THR A 125 -4.90 -31.34 16.83
CA THR A 125 -5.60 -32.45 17.51
C THR A 125 -5.37 -32.52 19.01
N ASP A 126 -4.38 -31.78 19.51
CA ASP A 126 -4.07 -31.55 20.92
C ASP A 126 -4.77 -30.32 21.52
N ASN A 127 -5.69 -29.68 20.77
CA ASN A 127 -6.39 -28.45 21.13
C ASN A 127 -5.48 -27.22 21.33
N LEU A 128 -4.26 -27.21 20.78
CA LEU A 128 -3.39 -26.04 20.78
C LEU A 128 -3.51 -25.26 19.46
N GLU A 129 -3.29 -23.94 19.54
CA GLU A 129 -3.23 -23.07 18.35
C GLU A 129 -1.83 -23.11 17.73
N TYR A 130 -1.80 -23.26 16.41
CA TYR A 130 -0.60 -23.25 15.59
C TYR A 130 -0.72 -22.23 14.47
N HIS A 131 0.42 -21.82 13.93
CA HIS A 131 0.49 -21.01 12.73
C HIS A 131 1.48 -21.62 11.74
N GLN A 132 1.18 -21.47 10.45
CA GLN A 132 2.05 -21.88 9.35
C GLN A 132 2.01 -20.82 8.26
N ALA A 133 3.21 -20.43 7.80
CA ALA A 133 3.35 -19.47 6.71
C ALA A 133 3.42 -20.19 5.36
N GLU A 134 2.88 -19.56 4.32
CA GLU A 134 2.94 -20.06 2.95
C GLU A 134 3.16 -18.92 1.97
N ASN A 135 3.93 -19.19 0.91
CA ASN A 135 4.10 -18.31 -0.23
C ASN A 135 3.61 -19.01 -1.49
N VAL A 136 2.60 -18.44 -2.15
CA VAL A 136 2.06 -18.97 -3.40
C VAL A 136 2.34 -17.99 -4.52
N PRO A 137 3.23 -18.31 -5.47
CA PRO A 137 3.48 -17.44 -6.61
C PRO A 137 2.25 -17.44 -7.53
N PHE A 138 1.97 -16.29 -8.15
CA PHE A 138 0.94 -16.17 -9.18
C PHE A 138 1.50 -15.44 -10.40
N SER A 139 0.90 -15.71 -11.56
CA SER A 139 1.20 -15.04 -12.82
C SER A 139 -0.03 -15.07 -13.72
N PHE A 140 -0.48 -13.91 -14.19
CA PHE A 140 -1.60 -13.81 -15.13
C PHE A 140 -1.41 -12.65 -16.10
N PHE A 141 -2.26 -12.61 -17.14
CA PHE A 141 -2.27 -11.55 -18.14
C PHE A 141 -3.49 -10.65 -17.93
N VAL A 142 -3.30 -9.35 -18.14
CA VAL A 142 -4.37 -8.36 -18.21
C VAL A 142 -4.42 -7.79 -19.61
N ASP A 143 -5.57 -7.90 -20.26
CA ASP A 143 -5.81 -7.28 -21.56
C ASP A 143 -5.96 -5.76 -21.41
N ILE A 144 -5.04 -5.01 -22.01
CA ILE A 144 -5.05 -3.54 -21.96
C ILE A 144 -4.70 -3.02 -23.35
N PRO A 145 -5.71 -2.64 -24.15
CA PRO A 145 -5.47 -1.94 -25.41
C PRO A 145 -4.59 -0.70 -25.16
N GLY A 146 -3.53 -0.54 -25.95
CA GLY A 146 -2.56 0.54 -25.75
C GLY A 146 -1.36 0.17 -24.86
N ALA A 147 -1.31 -1.03 -24.30
CA ALA A 147 -0.09 -1.57 -23.68
C ALA A 147 0.98 -1.86 -24.74
N ALA A 148 2.21 -1.46 -24.45
CA ALA A 148 3.39 -1.72 -25.26
C ALA A 148 4.61 -1.85 -24.35
N ALA A 149 5.66 -2.52 -24.84
CA ALA A 149 6.96 -2.49 -24.18
C ALA A 149 7.44 -1.04 -24.11
N ASP A 150 8.12 -0.65 -23.02
CA ASP A 150 8.56 0.73 -22.66
C ASP A 150 7.59 1.60 -21.85
N ARG A 151 6.37 1.12 -21.59
CA ARG A 151 5.35 1.91 -20.89
C ARG A 151 5.49 1.85 -19.37
N ASN A 152 5.05 2.92 -18.71
CA ASN A 152 4.93 2.96 -17.26
C ASN A 152 3.72 2.13 -16.84
N ILE A 153 3.89 1.24 -15.86
CA ILE A 153 2.82 0.34 -15.39
C ILE A 153 2.58 0.59 -13.91
N HIS A 154 1.32 0.78 -13.56
CA HIS A 154 0.85 0.84 -12.19
C HIS A 154 -0.07 -0.35 -11.94
N VAL A 155 0.30 -1.21 -10.99
CA VAL A 155 -0.49 -2.37 -10.59
C VAL A 155 -0.91 -2.21 -9.14
N ARG A 156 -2.20 -2.42 -8.88
CA ARG A 156 -2.76 -2.44 -7.54
C ARG A 156 -3.58 -3.72 -7.37
N PRO A 157 -2.99 -4.79 -6.83
CA PRO A 157 -3.72 -5.99 -6.48
C PRO A 157 -4.44 -5.82 -5.13
N PHE A 158 -5.59 -6.45 -5.01
CA PHE A 158 -6.43 -6.48 -3.83
C PHE A 158 -6.95 -7.91 -3.63
N ILE A 159 -6.89 -8.41 -2.40
CA ILE A 159 -7.48 -9.70 -2.05
C ILE A 159 -8.94 -9.46 -1.76
N GLU A 160 -9.79 -9.88 -2.68
CA GLU A 160 -11.25 -9.72 -2.55
C GLU A 160 -11.83 -10.77 -1.60
N HIS A 161 -11.38 -12.03 -1.75
CA HIS A 161 -11.91 -13.14 -0.97
C HIS A 161 -10.89 -14.25 -0.78
N ILE A 162 -10.98 -14.94 0.36
CA ILE A 162 -10.26 -16.18 0.65
C ILE A 162 -11.28 -17.20 1.12
N SER A 163 -11.31 -18.35 0.45
CA SER A 163 -12.06 -19.53 0.88
C SER A 163 -11.11 -20.71 1.04
N PHE A 164 -11.46 -21.65 1.91
CA PHE A 164 -10.62 -22.79 2.22
C PHE A 164 -11.46 -23.99 2.65
N HIS A 165 -10.91 -25.18 2.45
CA HIS A 165 -11.54 -26.43 2.85
C HIS A 165 -10.48 -27.41 3.37
N LEU A 166 -10.69 -27.91 4.58
CA LEU A 166 -9.82 -28.93 5.18
C LEU A 166 -10.27 -30.29 4.65
N LEU A 167 -9.48 -30.88 3.75
CA LEU A 167 -9.79 -32.15 3.07
C LEU A 167 -9.60 -33.36 4.00
N ASP A 168 -8.55 -33.30 4.82
CA ASP A 168 -8.24 -34.25 5.89
C ASP A 168 -7.51 -33.50 7.02
N GLU A 169 -7.06 -34.19 8.07
CA GLU A 169 -6.42 -33.54 9.22
C GLU A 169 -5.18 -32.70 8.84
N ARG A 170 -4.55 -32.91 7.68
CA ARG A 170 -3.34 -32.20 7.27
C ARG A 170 -3.43 -31.52 5.92
N THR A 171 -4.36 -31.87 5.05
CA THR A 171 -4.45 -31.32 3.69
C THR A 171 -5.47 -30.18 3.65
N LEU A 172 -5.00 -28.96 3.39
CA LEU A 172 -5.83 -27.77 3.31
C LEU A 172 -5.88 -27.24 1.88
N GLU A 173 -7.07 -27.27 1.27
CA GLU A 173 -7.37 -26.60 -0.01
C GLU A 173 -7.67 -25.12 0.25
N GLN A 174 -7.11 -24.23 -0.56
CA GLN A 174 -7.25 -22.78 -0.42
C GLN A 174 -7.50 -22.14 -1.79
N LYS A 175 -8.39 -21.16 -1.80
CA LYS A 175 -8.82 -20.41 -2.97
C LYS A 175 -8.80 -18.92 -2.65
N VAL A 176 -7.90 -18.17 -3.29
CA VAL A 176 -7.75 -16.72 -3.13
C VAL A 176 -8.21 -16.03 -4.40
N VAL A 177 -9.20 -15.13 -4.27
CA VAL A 177 -9.66 -14.28 -5.36
C VAL A 177 -8.92 -12.96 -5.29
N LEU A 178 -8.12 -12.68 -6.33
CA LEU A 178 -7.36 -11.44 -6.49
C LEU A 178 -8.06 -10.54 -7.51
N GLU A 179 -8.53 -9.38 -7.08
CA GLU A 179 -8.90 -8.29 -7.98
C GLU A 179 -7.65 -7.43 -8.23
N THR A 180 -7.30 -7.20 -9.48
CA THR A 180 -6.11 -6.41 -9.82
C THR A 180 -6.46 -5.31 -10.79
N PHE A 181 -6.26 -4.07 -10.34
CA PHE A 181 -6.28 -2.88 -11.18
C PHE A 181 -4.91 -2.68 -11.81
N VAL A 182 -4.89 -2.51 -13.13
CA VAL A 182 -3.68 -2.21 -13.89
C VAL A 182 -3.91 -0.97 -14.74
N LYS A 183 -2.97 -0.02 -14.68
CA LYS A 183 -2.95 1.19 -15.50
C LYS A 183 -1.62 1.28 -16.25
N VAL A 184 -1.72 1.55 -17.54
CA VAL A 184 -0.58 1.77 -18.42
C VAL A 184 -0.56 3.23 -18.83
N THR A 185 0.59 3.85 -18.63
CA THR A 185 0.84 5.27 -18.85
C THR A 185 2.10 5.51 -19.67
N GLU A 186 2.16 6.67 -20.31
CA GLU A 186 3.36 7.16 -20.98
C GLU A 186 3.65 8.57 -20.48
N THR A 187 4.91 8.82 -20.09
CA THR A 187 5.36 10.16 -19.74
C THR A 187 5.47 11.02 -20.99
N VAL A 188 4.61 12.02 -21.12
CA VAL A 188 4.58 12.93 -22.28
C VAL A 188 4.69 14.40 -21.84
N GLN A 189 5.07 15.27 -22.78
CA GLN A 189 4.98 16.72 -22.60
C GLN A 189 3.87 17.27 -23.49
N ILE A 190 2.84 17.86 -22.90
CA ILE A 190 1.67 18.39 -23.63
C ILE A 190 1.43 19.86 -23.29
N ARG A 191 0.99 20.64 -24.27
CA ARG A 191 0.52 22.01 -24.05
C ARG A 191 -0.97 22.00 -23.80
N VAL A 192 -1.39 22.58 -22.69
CA VAL A 192 -2.80 22.68 -22.31
C VAL A 192 -3.37 24.06 -22.65
N ALA A 193 -4.66 24.13 -22.92
CA ALA A 193 -5.34 25.39 -23.24
C ALA A 193 -5.51 26.28 -21.99
N GLU A 194 -5.95 25.71 -20.88
CA GLU A 194 -6.12 26.40 -19.58
C GLU A 194 -6.18 25.35 -18.46
N ILE A 195 -5.61 25.64 -17.29
CA ILE A 195 -5.68 24.76 -16.11
C ILE A 195 -6.54 25.42 -15.05
N ILE A 196 -7.77 24.93 -14.87
CA ILE A 196 -8.62 25.32 -13.74
C ILE A 196 -8.39 24.30 -12.62
N VAL A 197 -7.35 24.52 -11.80
CA VAL A 197 -7.20 23.77 -10.55
C VAL A 197 -7.93 24.58 -9.48
N SER A 198 -8.91 23.98 -8.79
CA SER A 198 -9.37 24.57 -7.53
C SER A 198 -8.19 24.52 -6.56
N PRO A 199 -7.71 25.65 -6.00
CA PRO A 199 -6.66 25.60 -5.00
C PRO A 199 -7.19 24.83 -3.80
N TYR A 200 -6.53 23.73 -3.46
CA TYR A 200 -6.78 23.03 -2.20
C TYR A 200 -6.55 24.02 -1.05
N VAL A 201 -7.61 24.32 -0.31
CA VAL A 201 -7.52 25.09 0.94
C VAL A 201 -7.41 24.07 2.07
N SER A 202 -6.23 24.00 2.70
CA SER A 202 -6.04 23.13 3.87
C SER A 202 -7.01 23.53 4.98
N PRO A 203 -7.88 22.63 5.47
CA PRO A 203 -8.65 22.87 6.68
C PRO A 203 -7.77 22.80 7.95
N TYR A 204 -6.52 22.34 7.82
CA TYR A 204 -5.53 22.30 8.90
C TYR A 204 -4.81 23.64 8.99
N VAL A 205 -5.12 24.39 10.05
CA VAL A 205 -4.25 25.45 10.57
C VAL A 205 -3.30 24.79 11.56
N SER A 206 -2.00 24.79 11.26
CA SER A 206 -0.99 24.29 12.22
C SER A 206 -1.15 25.04 13.56
N PRO A 207 -1.29 24.35 14.69
CA PRO A 207 -1.31 24.99 16.01
C PRO A 207 0.06 25.59 16.39
N TYR A 208 1.09 25.34 15.59
CA TYR A 208 2.43 25.88 15.74
C TYR A 208 2.65 27.00 14.72
N ILE A 209 2.73 28.24 15.22
CA ILE A 209 3.26 29.38 14.47
C ILE A 209 4.79 29.37 14.67
N CYS A 210 5.54 29.03 13.62
CA CYS A 210 6.99 29.21 13.64
C CYS A 210 7.30 30.62 13.14
N ASN A 211 7.51 31.56 14.07
CA ASN A 211 7.99 32.89 13.73
C ASN A 211 9.51 32.86 13.47
N ASN A 212 9.92 33.45 12.35
CA ASN A 212 11.29 33.71 11.88
C ASN A 212 11.95 32.65 11.01
N ILE A 213 11.83 32.85 9.70
CA ILE A 213 12.71 32.26 8.67
C ILE A 213 14.00 33.10 8.62
N THR A 214 14.85 33.03 9.64
CA THR A 214 16.28 33.37 9.51
C THR A 214 17.08 32.67 10.61
N ASN A 215 17.86 31.67 10.18
CA ASN A 215 19.01 31.03 10.82
C ASN A 215 18.91 30.52 12.28
N THR A 216 19.17 29.20 12.37
CA THR A 216 19.64 28.41 13.53
C THR A 216 18.75 28.47 14.78
N ASN A 217 17.98 27.39 14.97
CA ASN A 217 17.06 27.07 16.07
C ASN A 217 15.67 27.72 15.94
N ALA A 218 14.83 27.10 15.12
CA ALA A 218 13.39 27.37 15.12
C ALA A 218 12.76 26.77 16.38
N ASN A 219 12.37 27.62 17.34
CA ASN A 219 11.49 27.22 18.44
C ASN A 219 10.04 27.38 17.96
N CYS A 220 9.36 26.25 17.72
CA CYS A 220 7.92 26.26 17.44
C CYS A 220 7.17 25.97 18.76
N SER A 221 6.36 26.93 19.22
CA SER A 221 5.53 26.80 20.44
C SER A 221 4.07 26.58 20.09
N ALA A 222 3.38 25.71 20.82
CA ALA A 222 1.95 25.46 20.67
C ALA A 222 1.14 26.71 21.07
N ASN A 223 0.22 27.18 20.22
CA ASN A 223 -0.80 28.13 20.64
C ASN A 223 -1.84 27.39 21.50
N LEU A 224 -1.75 27.58 22.81
CA LEU A 224 -2.86 27.30 23.74
C LEU A 224 -3.60 28.63 23.98
N SER A 225 -4.62 28.91 23.18
CA SER A 225 -5.62 29.92 23.51
C SER A 225 -6.88 29.21 24.03
N LEU A 226 -7.21 29.50 25.30
CA LEU A 226 -8.44 29.14 26.02
C LEU A 226 -9.72 29.54 25.27
#